data_AF-A0A2T2U1A3-F1
#
_entry.id   AF-A0A2T2U1A3-F1
#
_cell.length_a   1.000
_cell.length_b   1.000
_cell.length_c   1.000
_cell.angle_alpha   90.00
_cell.angle_beta   90.00
_cell.angle_gamma   90.00
#
_symmetry.space_group_name_H-M   'P 1'
#
loop_
_entity.id
_entity.type
_entity.pdbx_description
1 polymer ?
#
loop_
_entity_poly.entity_id
_entity_poly.type
_entity_poly.pdbx_seq_one_letter_code
_entity_poly.pdbx_strand_id
1 'polypeptide(L)' 'VGDGSGRFRMLVVPDTSADHADWPSPDYLRQGAPARGSVLLSNVSLGYEIWRRMNGLPPQLTTENTTSKK' A
#
# COMPACT_ATOMS: atom_id res chain seq x y z
N VAL A 1 -1.46 -17.71 -9.06
CA VAL A 1 -0.26 -17.64 -9.93
C VAL A 1 -0.46 -16.44 -10.85
N GLY A 2 0.43 -15.44 -10.79
CA GLY A 2 0.33 -14.24 -11.63
C GLY A 2 0.69 -14.51 -13.09
N ASP A 3 0.26 -13.65 -13.99
CA ASP A 3 0.45 -13.76 -15.46
C ASP A 3 1.87 -13.38 -15.93
N GLY A 4 2.81 -13.15 -15.00
CA GLY A 4 4.18 -12.73 -15.30
C GLY A 4 4.31 -11.30 -15.80
N SER A 5 3.21 -10.52 -15.85
CA SER A 5 3.23 -9.17 -16.45
C SER A 5 3.67 -8.07 -15.47
N GLY A 6 4.05 -8.41 -14.24
CA GLY A 6 4.33 -7.43 -13.19
C GLY A 6 3.11 -6.62 -12.72
N ARG A 7 1.88 -7.03 -13.06
CA ARG A 7 0.65 -6.41 -12.59
C ARG A 7 0.20 -7.06 -11.29
N PHE A 8 -0.28 -6.24 -10.36
CA PHE A 8 -0.79 -6.68 -9.07
C PHE A 8 -2.22 -6.20 -8.89
N ARG A 9 -3.05 -7.02 -8.24
CA ARG A 9 -4.39 -6.63 -7.80
C ARG A 9 -4.38 -6.46 -6.29
N MET A 10 -4.97 -5.38 -5.83
CA MET A 10 -5.14 -5.09 -4.40
C MET A 10 -6.63 -5.09 -4.08
N LEU A 11 -6.98 -5.65 -2.93
CA LEU A 11 -8.31 -5.54 -2.33
C LEU A 11 -8.14 -4.71 -1.07
N VAL A 12 -8.94 -3.65 -0.94
CA VAL A 12 -8.91 -2.74 0.21
C VAL A 12 -10.22 -2.90 0.97
N VAL A 13 -10.13 -2.94 2.29
CA VAL A 13 -11.28 -2.90 3.19
C VAL A 13 -11.20 -1.63 4.04
N PRO A 14 -12.33 -1.03 4.43
CA PRO A 14 -12.33 0.07 5.38
C PRO A 14 -11.60 -0.32 6.67
N ASP A 15 -10.84 0.61 7.22
CA ASP A 15 -10.31 0.47 8.57
C ASP A 15 -11.47 0.63 9.57
N THR A 16 -11.58 -0.30 10.52
CA THR A 16 -12.62 -0.31 11.56
C THR A 16 -12.07 0.02 12.94
N SER A 17 -10.81 0.46 13.04
CA SER A 17 -10.21 0.93 14.29
C SER A 17 -10.84 2.25 14.73
N ALA A 18 -11.00 2.43 16.04
CA ALA A 18 -11.66 3.60 16.62
C ALA A 18 -10.91 4.92 16.37
N ASP A 19 -9.64 4.85 15.97
CA ASP A 19 -8.76 5.99 15.73
C ASP A 19 -8.91 6.58 14.31
N HIS A 20 -9.66 5.90 13.43
CA HIS A 20 -9.85 6.33 12.04
C HIS A 20 -11.25 6.88 11.80
N ALA A 21 -11.35 7.84 10.89
CA ALA A 21 -12.63 8.41 10.48
C ALA A 21 -13.52 7.33 9.86
N ASP A 22 -14.81 7.37 10.20
CA ASP A 22 -15.81 6.48 9.64
C ASP A 22 -15.83 6.53 8.11
N TRP A 23 -16.09 5.38 7.50
CA TRP A 23 -16.23 5.29 6.05
C TRP A 23 -17.38 6.21 5.58
N PRO A 24 -17.18 7.01 4.51
CA PRO A 24 -18.21 7.93 4.04
C PRO A 24 -19.51 7.21 3.68
N SER A 25 -20.65 7.83 4.02
CA SER A 25 -21.98 7.31 3.67
C SER A 25 -22.08 7.01 2.17
N PRO A 26 -22.83 5.96 1.76
CA PRO A 26 -23.14 5.69 0.35
C PRO A 26 -23.68 6.89 -0.43
N ASP A 27 -24.28 7.89 0.25
CA ASP A 27 -24.75 9.14 -0.37
C ASP A 27 -23.61 9.95 -1.01
N TYR A 28 -22.40 9.85 -0.46
CA TYR A 28 -21.20 10.51 -0.94
C TYR A 28 -20.35 9.61 -1.84
N LEU A 29 -20.41 8.29 -1.65
CA LEU A 29 -19.60 7.32 -2.37
C LEU A 29 -20.47 6.42 -3.27
N ARG A 30 -20.71 6.86 -4.50
CA ARG A 30 -21.43 6.05 -5.49
C ARG A 30 -20.56 4.89 -5.97
N GLN A 31 -21.18 3.73 -6.12
CA GLN A 31 -20.55 2.57 -6.77
C GLN A 31 -20.04 2.95 -8.16
N GLY A 32 -18.83 2.52 -8.50
CA GLY A 32 -18.17 2.85 -9.77
C GLY A 32 -17.41 4.18 -9.77
N ALA A 33 -17.42 4.95 -8.68
CA ALA A 33 -16.55 6.12 -8.57
C ALA A 33 -15.06 5.70 -8.61
N PRO A 34 -14.20 6.44 -9.33
CA PRO A 34 -12.77 6.14 -9.38
C PRO A 34 -12.09 6.48 -8.04
N ALA A 35 -11.21 5.61 -7.57
CA ALA A 35 -10.37 5.85 -6.40
C ALA A 35 -8.91 6.01 -6.84
N ARG A 36 -8.18 6.91 -6.17
CA ARG A 36 -6.72 7.04 -6.30
C ARG A 36 -6.11 6.84 -4.92
N GLY A 37 -5.11 5.98 -4.85
CA GLY A 37 -4.36 5.73 -3.63
C GLY A 37 -2.89 5.52 -3.96
N SER A 38 -2.02 5.90 -3.04
CA SER A 38 -0.61 5.52 -3.05
C SER A 38 -0.39 4.37 -2.08
N VAL A 39 0.50 3.45 -2.44
CA VAL A 39 0.93 2.36 -1.56
C VAL A 39 2.40 2.59 -1.26
N LEU A 40 2.71 2.76 0.02
CA LEU A 40 4.08 2.79 0.50
C LEU A 40 4.46 1.38 0.95
N LEU A 41 5.57 0.86 0.45
CA LEU A 41 6.05 -0.48 0.83
C LEU A 41 6.86 -0.39 2.12
N SER A 42 8.12 0.05 2.01
CA SER A 42 9.06 0.14 3.12
C SER A 42 9.37 1.60 3.47
N ASN A 43 9.55 1.88 4.76
CA ASN A 43 10.09 3.15 5.22
C ASN A 43 11.62 3.10 5.16
N VAL A 44 12.23 3.93 4.31
CA VAL A 44 13.68 3.98 4.08
C VAL A 44 14.20 5.41 4.13
N SER A 45 15.52 5.58 4.32
CA SER A 45 16.12 6.92 4.29
C SER A 45 16.05 7.52 2.88
N LEU A 46 15.84 8.83 2.80
CA LEU A 46 15.70 9.54 1.52
C LEU A 46 16.92 9.35 0.61
N GLY A 47 18.14 9.40 1.17
CA GLY A 47 19.37 9.20 0.41
C GLY A 47 19.46 7.81 -0.22
N TYR A 48 19.05 6.77 0.51
CA TYR A 48 19.00 5.40 -0.03
C TYR A 48 17.98 5.27 -1.16
N GLU A 49 16.80 5.88 -1.01
CA GLU A 49 15.75 5.88 -2.02
C GLU A 49 16.19 6.55 -3.32
N ILE A 50 16.94 7.65 -3.24
CA ILE A 50 17.51 8.33 -4.42
C ILE A 50 18.56 7.45 -5.09
N TRP A 51 19.53 6.94 -4.33
CA TRP A 51 20.61 6.12 -4.85
C TRP A 51 20.08 4.85 -5.54
N ARG A 52 19.13 4.14 -4.93
CA ARG A 52 18.60 2.90 -5.52
C ARG A 52 17.82 3.14 -6.82
N ARG A 53 17.10 4.27 -6.91
CA ARG A 53 16.39 4.66 -8.14
C ARG A 53 17.36 4.99 -9.27
N MET A 54 18.48 5.67 -8.97
CA MET A 54 19.54 5.94 -9.95
C MET A 54 20.17 4.65 -10.51
N ASN A 55 20.27 3.61 -9.69
CA ASN A 55 20.83 2.32 -10.07
C ASN A 55 19.80 1.33 -10.66
N GLY A 56 18.53 1.75 -10.83
CA GLY A 56 17.48 0.88 -11.37
C GLY A 56 17.13 -0.31 -10.47
N LEU A 57 17.44 -0.25 -9.17
CA LEU A 57 17.14 -1.33 -8.23
C LEU A 57 15.65 -1.31 -7.83
N PRO A 58 15.00 -2.47 -7.74
CA PRO A 58 13.58 -2.56 -7.40
C PRO A 58 13.27 -2.06 -5.98
N PRO A 59 12.01 -1.66 -5.68
CA PRO A 59 11.56 -1.39 -4.32
C PRO A 59 11.70 -2.61 -3.41
N GLN A 60 12.15 -2.36 -2.18
CA GLN A 60 12.25 -3.39 -1.16
C GLN A 60 10.84 -3.73 -0.68
N LEU A 61 10.50 -5.02 -0.74
CA LEU A 61 9.30 -5.55 -0.10
C LEU A 61 9.57 -5.60 1.41
N THR A 62 8.67 -5.06 2.22
CA THR A 62 8.67 -5.31 3.65
C THR A 62 8.33 -6.78 3.87
N THR A 63 9.32 -7.59 4.22
CA THR A 63 9.03 -8.80 4.98
C THR A 63 8.59 -8.31 6.35
N GLU A 64 7.27 -8.31 6.60
CA GLU A 64 6.75 -8.16 7.95
C GLU A 64 7.46 -9.21 8.82
N ASN A 65 8.45 -8.77 9.60
CA ASN A 65 8.95 -9.58 10.70
C ASN A 65 7.80 -9.60 11.69
N THR A 66 6.97 -10.64 11.62
CA THR A 66 5.97 -10.93 12.66
C THR A 66 6.73 -11.27 13.94
N THR A 67 7.34 -10.28 14.58
CA THR A 67 7.70 -10.35 15.99
C THR A 67 6.38 -10.30 16.75
N SER A 68 5.76 -11.47 16.82
CA SER A 68 4.81 -11.81 17.88
C SER A 68 5.51 -11.49 19.20
N LYS A 69 5.22 -10.31 19.75
CA LYS A 69 5.46 -10.03 21.16
C LYS A 69 4.61 -11.04 21.92
N LYS A 70 5.31 -11.98 22.57
CA LYS A 70 4.76 -12.89 23.56
C LYS A 70 4.61 -12.17 24.90
#